data_AF-A0A328RFJ0-F1
#
_entry.id   AF-A0A328RFJ0-F1
#
_cell.length_a   1.000
_cell.length_b   1.000
_cell.length_c   1.000
_cell.angle_alpha   90.00
_cell.angle_beta   90.00
_cell.angle_gamma   90.00
#
_symmetry.space_group_name_H-M   'P 1'
#
loop_
_entity.id
_entity.type
_entity.pdbx_description
1 polymer ?
#
loop_
_entity_poly.entity_id
_entity_poly.type
_entity_poly.pdbx_seq_one_letter_code
_entity_poly.pdbx_strand_id
1 'polypeptide(L)'
;MGKQKAIYTPSVDAGDFVIVINSQKVRVTGNKEEDKYYHRHTGYSGGLKSTKYRIMKARTPERIIYQAVKGMLPKNRLGRKMLKKLRIFKSDSHIHEAQNPKILQF
;
A
#
# COMPACT_ATOMS: atom_id res chain seq x y z
N MET A 1 9.22 0.41 8.51
CA MET A 1 10.70 0.35 8.41
C MET A 1 11.39 1.08 9.56
N GLY A 2 10.91 2.26 9.98
CA GLY A 2 11.53 2.97 11.11
C GLY A 2 12.77 3.77 10.74
N LYS A 3 13.02 4.04 9.44
CA LYS A 3 14.18 4.81 8.96
C LYS A 3 14.29 6.23 9.55
N GLN A 4 13.18 6.79 10.02
CA GLN A 4 13.16 8.11 10.66
C GLN A 4 13.53 8.06 12.16
N LYS A 5 13.66 6.87 12.75
CA LYS A 5 13.98 6.71 14.18
C LYS A 5 15.46 6.40 14.35
N ALA A 6 16.07 6.97 15.40
CA ALA A 6 17.46 6.66 15.77
C ALA A 6 17.68 5.18 16.11
N ILE A 7 16.65 4.50 16.64
CA ILE A 7 16.67 3.06 16.95
C ILE A 7 16.53 2.15 15.71
N TYR A 8 16.72 2.67 14.51
CA TYR A 8 16.63 1.89 13.29
C TYR A 8 17.73 0.82 13.25
N THR A 9 17.33 -0.44 13.11
CA THR A 9 18.25 -1.56 12.87
C THR A 9 17.75 -2.37 11.69
N PRO A 10 18.58 -2.64 10.65
CA PRO A 10 18.13 -3.35 9.44
C PRO A 10 17.52 -4.74 9.69
N SER A 11 17.95 -5.44 10.74
CA SER A 11 17.49 -6.79 11.09
C SER A 11 16.18 -6.80 11.87
N VAL A 12 15.74 -5.66 12.42
CA VAL A 12 14.58 -5.55 13.34
C VAL A 12 13.53 -4.60 12.77
N ASP A 13 12.24 -4.90 12.97
CA ASP A 13 11.15 -4.04 12.55
C ASP A 13 10.86 -2.93 13.58
N ALA A 14 11.54 -1.80 13.46
CA ALA A 14 11.31 -0.58 14.25
C ALA A 14 10.21 0.35 13.67
N GLY A 15 9.43 -0.11 12.69
CA GLY A 15 8.40 0.70 12.03
C GLY A 15 7.10 0.86 12.82
N ASP A 16 6.41 1.97 12.60
CA ASP A 16 5.09 2.26 13.15
C ASP A 16 3.95 1.63 12.36
N PHE A 17 2.77 1.56 12.99
CA PHE A 17 1.52 1.30 12.30
C PHE A 17 1.05 2.58 11.61
N VAL A 18 0.65 2.45 10.35
CA VAL A 18 0.21 3.58 9.52
C VAL A 18 -1.17 3.27 8.98
N ILE A 19 -2.09 4.20 9.19
CA ILE A 19 -3.44 4.15 8.66
C ILE A 19 -3.54 5.19 7.54
N VAL A 20 -3.94 4.74 6.36
CA VAL A 20 -4.19 5.59 5.19
C VAL A 20 -5.69 5.57 4.91
N ILE A 21 -6.32 6.74 5.03
CA ILE A 21 -7.72 6.97 4.68
C ILE A 21 -7.83 7.55 3.26
N ASN A 22 -9.03 7.59 2.69
CA ASN A 22 -9.33 8.20 1.38
C ASN A 22 -8.53 7.62 0.21
N SER A 23 -8.23 6.32 0.19
CA SER A 23 -7.41 5.72 -0.89
C SER A 23 -8.00 5.90 -2.31
N GLN A 24 -9.31 6.11 -2.44
CA GLN A 24 -9.96 6.40 -3.72
C GLN A 24 -9.59 7.78 -4.31
N LYS A 25 -9.16 8.73 -3.47
CA LYS A 25 -8.81 10.09 -3.87
C LYS A 25 -7.32 10.26 -4.21
N VAL A 26 -6.56 9.16 -4.23
CA VAL A 26 -5.15 9.19 -4.62
C VAL A 26 -5.00 9.74 -6.03
N ARG A 27 -4.13 10.74 -6.16
CA ARG A 27 -3.80 11.38 -7.43
C ARG A 27 -2.56 10.74 -8.05
N VAL A 28 -2.57 10.62 -9.36
CA VAL A 28 -1.41 10.22 -10.17
C VAL A 28 -1.13 11.32 -11.19
N THR A 29 0.12 11.50 -11.56
CA THR A 29 0.55 12.53 -12.52
C THR A 29 0.50 12.03 -13.96
N GLY A 30 0.26 12.94 -14.91
CA GLY A 30 0.21 12.65 -16.35
C GLY A 30 -0.87 11.63 -16.73
N ASN A 31 -0.64 10.88 -17.80
CA ASN A 31 -1.61 9.93 -18.36
C ASN A 31 -1.65 8.56 -17.64
N LYS A 32 -1.03 8.46 -16.45
CA LYS A 32 -0.93 7.21 -15.68
C LYS A 32 -2.30 6.62 -15.31
N GLU A 33 -3.34 7.44 -15.24
CA GLU A 33 -4.68 6.94 -14.93
C GLU A 33 -5.21 5.98 -16.03
N GLU A 34 -4.81 6.20 -17.27
CA GLU A 34 -5.24 5.43 -18.44
C GLU A 34 -4.20 4.40 -18.88
N ASP A 35 -2.92 4.79 -18.84
CA ASP A 35 -1.81 4.01 -19.42
C ASP A 35 -1.19 3.01 -18.44
N LYS A 36 -1.40 3.19 -17.13
CA LYS A 36 -0.80 2.29 -16.15
C LYS A 36 -1.59 0.99 -16.06
N TYR A 37 -0.91 -0.12 -16.30
CA TYR A 37 -1.45 -1.46 -16.12
C TYR A 37 -0.84 -2.17 -14.92
N TYR A 38 -1.68 -2.92 -14.23
CA TYR A 38 -1.31 -3.88 -13.19
C TYR A 38 -1.41 -5.29 -13.75
N HIS A 39 -0.29 -6.00 -13.75
CA HIS A 39 -0.22 -7.37 -14.26
C HIS A 39 -0.16 -8.37 -13.11
N ARG A 40 -0.85 -9.50 -13.27
CA ARG A 40 -0.70 -10.67 -12.41
C ARG A 40 -0.87 -11.94 -13.23
N HIS A 41 -0.19 -13.00 -12.85
CA HIS A 41 -0.36 -14.32 -13.46
C HIS A 41 -1.13 -15.25 -12.52
N THR A 42 -2.00 -16.10 -13.06
CA THR A 42 -2.76 -17.08 -12.25
C THR A 42 -1.98 -18.35 -11.95
N GLY A 43 -0.97 -18.68 -12.76
CA GLY A 43 -0.17 -19.92 -12.66
C GLY A 43 -0.45 -20.92 -13.79
N TYR A 44 -1.54 -20.74 -14.54
CA TYR A 44 -1.91 -21.57 -15.69
C TYR A 44 -1.42 -20.97 -17.01
N SER A 45 -1.25 -21.78 -18.06
CA SER A 45 -0.93 -21.31 -19.41
C SER A 45 -1.96 -20.28 -19.90
N GLY A 46 -1.49 -19.14 -20.43
CA GLY A 46 -2.36 -18.02 -20.83
C GLY A 46 -2.97 -17.24 -19.65
N GLY A 47 -2.52 -17.49 -18.42
CA GLY A 47 -3.07 -16.95 -17.19
C GLY A 47 -2.73 -15.49 -16.87
N LEU A 48 -2.20 -14.71 -17.82
CA LEU A 48 -1.87 -13.31 -17.63
C LEU A 48 -3.16 -12.48 -17.53
N LYS A 49 -3.31 -11.75 -16.43
CA LYS A 49 -4.39 -10.80 -16.21
C LYS A 49 -3.81 -9.40 -16.06
N SER A 50 -4.27 -8.49 -16.91
CA SER A 50 -3.90 -7.08 -16.90
C SER A 50 -5.11 -6.24 -16.45
N THR A 51 -4.88 -5.26 -15.60
CA THR A 51 -5.94 -4.37 -15.10
C THR A 51 -5.46 -2.93 -15.17
N LYS A 52 -6.18 -2.06 -15.90
CA LYS A 52 -5.88 -0.63 -15.94
C LYS A 52 -6.01 0.01 -14.56
N TYR A 53 -5.24 1.07 -14.31
CA TYR A 53 -5.30 1.84 -13.07
C TYR A 53 -6.72 2.37 -12.80
N ARG A 54 -7.39 2.95 -13.80
CA ARG A 54 -8.77 3.43 -13.67
C ARG A 54 -9.73 2.35 -13.15
N ILE A 55 -9.62 1.13 -13.66
CA ILE A 55 -10.45 -0.02 -13.24
C ILE A 55 -10.12 -0.42 -11.81
N MET A 56 -8.82 -0.46 -11.46
CA MET A 56 -8.40 -0.80 -10.10
C MET A 56 -8.86 0.23 -9.08
N LYS A 57 -8.80 1.53 -9.42
CA LYS A 57 -9.25 2.64 -8.57
C LYS A 57 -10.75 2.58 -8.29
N ALA A 58 -11.55 2.21 -9.29
CA ALA A 58 -12.99 2.02 -9.11
C ALA A 58 -13.32 0.79 -8.25
N ARG A 59 -12.63 -0.34 -8.48
CA ARG A 59 -12.97 -1.64 -7.86
C ARG A 59 -12.39 -1.79 -6.44
N THR A 60 -11.09 -1.60 -6.28
CA THR A 60 -10.34 -1.81 -5.03
C THR A 60 -9.19 -0.80 -4.95
N PRO A 61 -9.47 0.48 -4.62
CA PRO A 61 -8.45 1.52 -4.57
C PRO A 61 -7.35 1.25 -3.54
N GLU A 62 -7.63 0.47 -2.49
CA GLU A 62 -6.67 0.09 -1.46
C GLU A 62 -5.48 -0.69 -2.05
N ARG A 63 -5.75 -1.52 -3.07
CA ARG A 63 -4.72 -2.33 -3.73
C ARG A 63 -3.65 -1.48 -4.42
N ILE A 64 -4.01 -0.29 -4.90
CA ILE A 64 -3.07 0.62 -5.57
C ILE A 64 -1.94 1.00 -4.61
N ILE A 65 -2.32 1.50 -3.43
CA ILE A 65 -1.37 1.92 -2.39
C ILE A 65 -0.64 0.70 -1.84
N TYR A 66 -1.37 -0.39 -1.56
CA TYR A 66 -0.78 -1.61 -1.03
C TYR A 66 0.33 -2.18 -1.94
N GLN A 67 0.08 -2.25 -3.25
CA GLN A 67 1.07 -2.76 -4.21
C GLN A 67 2.26 -1.81 -4.37
N ALA A 68 2.04 -0.49 -4.36
CA ALA A 68 3.11 0.49 -4.42
C ALA A 68 4.04 0.35 -3.21
N VAL A 69 3.49 0.35 -1.98
CA VAL A 69 4.28 0.22 -0.76
C VAL A 69 4.94 -1.15 -0.66
N LYS A 70 4.23 -2.23 -1.01
CA LYS A 70 4.81 -3.59 -1.06
C LYS A 70 6.04 -3.66 -1.97
N GLY A 71 6.01 -2.96 -3.11
CA GLY A 71 7.14 -2.90 -4.04
C GLY A 71 8.36 -2.16 -3.49
N MET A 72 8.16 -1.20 -2.57
CA MET A 72 9.21 -0.41 -1.93
C MET A 72 9.80 -1.06 -0.68
N LEU A 73 9.18 -2.12 -0.14
CA LEU A 73 9.67 -2.82 1.04
C LEU A 73 10.66 -3.95 0.70
N PRO A 74 11.53 -4.36 1.65
CA PRO A 74 12.42 -5.49 1.47
C PRO A 74 11.67 -6.78 1.13
N LYS A 75 12.15 -7.55 0.15
CA LYS A 75 11.51 -8.77 -0.35
C LYS A 75 11.82 -10.01 0.50
N ASN A 76 11.66 -9.90 1.82
CA ASN A 76 11.97 -10.99 2.76
C ASN A 76 10.84 -11.19 3.79
N ARG A 77 11.04 -12.13 4.73
CA ARG A 77 10.05 -12.40 5.81
C ARG A 77 9.76 -11.16 6.66
N LEU A 78 10.77 -10.34 6.92
CA LEU A 78 10.65 -9.11 7.69
C LEU A 78 9.81 -8.06 6.96
N GLY A 79 10.04 -7.82 5.68
CA GLY A 79 9.24 -6.90 4.88
C GLY A 79 7.77 -7.31 4.78
N ARG A 80 7.47 -8.62 4.74
CA ARG A 80 6.09 -9.11 4.85
C ARG A 80 5.46 -8.80 6.21
N LYS A 81 6.23 -8.84 7.31
CA LYS A 81 5.76 -8.43 8.64
C LYS A 81 5.52 -6.91 8.67
N MET A 82 6.45 -6.12 8.15
CA MET A 82 6.32 -4.66 8.05
C MET A 82 5.06 -4.25 7.28
N LEU A 83 4.76 -4.93 6.17
CA LEU A 83 3.58 -4.63 5.35
C LEU A 83 2.25 -4.83 6.10
N LYS A 84 2.20 -5.74 7.08
CA LYS A 84 0.99 -5.95 7.91
C LYS A 84 0.67 -4.77 8.84
N LYS A 85 1.63 -3.86 9.07
CA LYS A 85 1.44 -2.64 9.86
C LYS A 85 0.75 -1.51 9.07
N LEU A 86 0.64 -1.66 7.75
CA LEU A 86 -0.08 -0.73 6.89
C LEU A 86 -1.56 -1.10 6.83
N ARG A 87 -2.43 -0.15 7.17
CA ARG A 87 -3.89 -0.26 7.08
C ARG A 87 -4.40 0.80 6.09
N ILE A 88 -5.20 0.38 5.11
CA ILE A 88 -5.65 1.26 4.03
C ILE A 88 -7.17 1.16 3.96
N PHE A 89 -7.83 2.31 3.96
CA PHE A 89 -9.29 2.43 3.86
C PHE A 89 -9.67 3.26 2.63
N LYS A 90 -10.80 2.92 2.01
CA LYS A 90 -11.38 3.69 0.91
C LYS A 90 -12.04 4.97 1.40
N SER A 91 -12.74 4.88 2.53
CA SER A 91 -13.45 5.96 3.20
C SER A 91 -12.52 6.90 3.96
N ASP A 92 -13.09 7.99 4.46
CA ASP A 92 -12.42 8.96 5.33
C ASP A 92 -12.27 8.46 6.78
N SER A 93 -12.94 7.36 7.12
CA SER A 93 -12.96 6.78 8.47
C SER A 93 -12.18 5.47 8.55
N HIS A 94 -11.72 5.15 9.76
CA HIS A 94 -11.06 3.90 10.10
C HIS A 94 -11.65 3.29 11.38
N ILE A 95 -11.55 1.97 11.54
CA ILE A 95 -12.07 1.25 12.73
C ILE A 95 -11.12 1.28 13.95
N HIS A 96 -9.96 1.92 13.83
CA HIS A 96 -8.86 1.83 14.79
C HIS A 96 -8.84 2.96 15.84
N GLU A 97 -10.01 3.36 16.33
CA GLU A 97 -10.12 4.44 17.32
C GLU A 97 -9.45 4.10 18.65
N ALA A 98 -9.54 2.84 19.09
CA ALA A 98 -8.93 2.36 20.33
C ALA A 98 -7.39 2.50 20.35
N GLN A 99 -6.75 2.56 19.18
CA GLN A 99 -5.30 2.73 19.07
C GLN A 99 -4.86 4.20 19.16
N ASN A 100 -5.81 5.15 19.24
CA ASN A 100 -5.59 6.60 19.31
C ASN A 100 -4.51 7.09 18.31
N PRO A 101 -4.74 6.92 17.00
CA PRO A 101 -3.74 7.26 16.00
C PRO A 101 -3.52 8.77 15.92
N LYS A 102 -2.25 9.17 15.77
CA LYS A 102 -1.87 10.57 15.56
C LYS A 102 -1.91 10.93 14.08
N ILE A 103 -2.45 12.11 13.79
CA ILE A 103 -2.44 12.67 12.42
C ILE A 103 -1.00 12.93 12.02
N LEU A 104 -0.64 12.48 10.82
CA LEU A 104 0.68 12.68 10.22
C LEU A 104 0.50 13.41 8.89
N GLN A 105 1.14 14.57 8.76
CA GLN A 105 1.22 15.32 7.50
C GLN A 105 2.58 15.04 6.86
N PHE A 106 2.57 14.83 5.54
CA PHE A 106 3.75 14.54 4.72
C PHE A 106 3.97 15.65 3.70
#